data_AF-A0A354DEE4-F1
#
_entry.id   AF-A0A354DEE4-F1
#
_cell.length_a   1.000
_cell.length_b   1.000
_cell.length_c   1.000
_cell.angle_alpha   90.00
_cell.angle_beta   90.00
_cell.angle_gamma   90.00
#
_symmetry.space_group_name_H-M   'P 1'
#
loop_
_entity.id
_entity.type
_entity.pdbx_description
1 polymer ?
#
loop_
_entity_poly.entity_id
_entity_poly.type
_entity_poly.pdbx_seq_one_letter_code
_entity_poly.pdbx_strand_id
1 'polypeptide(L)'
;MRETYGGKGSKKKVNSQLRILQIFLRLMQKERLSLEELQEEYGKHPETLKKDIEYIRIAFDHVNKLKYDRLEKNYFIEEDADILTIGDSLVFLLMLYHSRVLNQDECQLLVSKLIKSYSPDQQIKLRQFFESYKFHYKPVQDYELLSKINTLFNAILNQNIVQFDYLKDGKTKTRKVIPYTVIFHDGMFYLAAHKSELENSKPVFWRLDKMSNVESLQERFRLEKHIDLGEYRMQSFNMFTGELMKVRIKMKSHLQEYLYRECVK
;
A
#
# COMPACT_ATOMS: atom_id res chain seq x y z
N MET A 1 -20.68 -18.68 -18.15
CA MET A 1 -20.30 -20.05 -18.54
C MET A 1 -19.42 -20.62 -17.45
N ARG A 2 -19.97 -21.54 -16.64
CA ARG A 2 -19.19 -22.33 -15.67
C ARG A 2 -18.59 -23.50 -16.45
N GLU A 3 -17.27 -23.53 -16.62
CA GLU A 3 -16.59 -24.75 -17.04
C GLU A 3 -16.44 -25.66 -15.83
N THR A 4 -17.30 -26.66 -15.80
CA THR A 4 -17.21 -27.84 -14.96
C THR A 4 -16.01 -28.68 -15.42
N TYR A 5 -14.91 -28.67 -14.68
CA TYR A 5 -13.86 -29.69 -14.83
C TYR A 5 -14.32 -31.00 -14.19
N GLY A 6 -15.32 -31.63 -14.80
CA GLY A 6 -15.58 -33.06 -14.68
C GLY A 6 -14.68 -33.78 -15.67
N GLY A 7 -13.45 -34.09 -15.23
CA GLY A 7 -12.52 -34.90 -16.02
C GLY A 7 -11.76 -35.81 -15.08
N LYS A 8 -11.97 -37.13 -15.20
CA LYS A 8 -11.08 -38.16 -14.65
C LYS A 8 -9.68 -37.91 -15.19
N GLY A 9 -8.89 -37.13 -14.45
CA GLY A 9 -7.56 -36.70 -14.85
C GLY A 9 -6.62 -37.90 -14.88
N SER A 10 -6.04 -38.16 -16.05
CA SER A 10 -4.86 -39.04 -16.14
C SER A 10 -3.84 -38.59 -15.09
N LYS A 11 -3.39 -39.51 -14.24
CA LYS A 11 -2.34 -39.26 -13.24
C LYS A 11 -1.07 -38.86 -14.01
N LYS A 12 -0.86 -37.56 -14.21
CA LYS A 12 0.38 -37.02 -14.80
C LYS A 12 1.51 -37.62 -13.98
N LYS A 13 2.42 -38.37 -14.61
CA LYS A 13 3.53 -39.02 -13.93
C LYS A 13 4.56 -37.96 -13.55
N VAL A 14 4.25 -37.19 -12.50
CA VAL A 14 5.12 -36.14 -11.97
C VAL A 14 6.36 -36.81 -11.39
N ASN A 15 7.54 -36.47 -11.92
CA ASN A 15 8.80 -36.98 -11.39
C ASN A 15 9.04 -36.42 -9.96
N SER A 16 9.99 -37.01 -9.22
CA SER A 16 10.26 -36.59 -7.84
C SER A 16 10.63 -35.11 -7.72
N GLN A 17 11.51 -34.62 -8.60
CA GLN A 17 11.98 -33.24 -8.59
C GLN A 17 10.84 -32.23 -8.80
N LEU A 18 9.96 -32.47 -9.77
CA LEU A 18 8.84 -31.59 -10.07
C LEU A 18 7.82 -31.60 -8.92
N ARG A 19 7.58 -32.76 -8.29
CA ARG A 19 6.69 -32.86 -7.13
C ARG A 19 7.24 -32.08 -5.94
N ILE A 20 8.53 -32.25 -5.63
CA ILE A 20 9.22 -31.49 -4.57
C ILE A 20 9.10 -29.98 -4.85
N LEU A 21 9.36 -29.55 -6.09
CA LEU A 21 9.24 -28.14 -6.47
C LEU A 21 7.81 -27.61 -6.36
N GLN A 22 6.80 -28.40 -6.73
CA GLN A 22 5.39 -28.01 -6.61
C GLN A 22 4.97 -27.86 -5.14
N ILE A 23 5.33 -28.83 -4.29
CA ILE A 23 5.07 -28.76 -2.84
C ILE A 23 5.78 -27.53 -2.25
N PHE A 24 7.04 -27.30 -2.63
CA PHE A 24 7.80 -26.12 -2.22
C PHE A 24 7.11 -24.81 -2.62
N LEU A 25 6.68 -24.67 -3.88
CA LEU A 25 6.01 -23.45 -4.36
C LEU A 25 4.70 -23.19 -3.62
N ARG A 26 3.93 -24.23 -3.29
CA ARG A 26 2.69 -24.11 -2.51
C ARG A 26 2.96 -23.69 -1.07
N LEU A 27 3.96 -24.28 -0.43
CA LEU A 27 4.43 -23.87 0.91
C LEU A 27 4.91 -22.41 0.90
N MET A 28 5.63 -22.00 -0.16
CA MET A 28 6.05 -20.60 -0.36
C MET A 28 4.87 -19.64 -0.55
N GLN A 29 3.77 -20.12 -1.12
CA GLN A 29 2.48 -19.40 -1.22
C GLN A 29 1.65 -19.46 0.07
N LYS A 30 2.23 -19.96 1.17
CA LYS A 30 1.61 -20.04 2.50
C LYS A 30 0.41 -20.99 2.54
N GLU A 31 0.34 -21.94 1.62
CA GLU A 31 -0.62 -23.04 1.71
C GLU A 31 -0.26 -23.97 2.88
N ARG A 32 -1.29 -24.45 3.58
CA ARG A 32 -1.17 -25.55 4.54
C ARG A 32 -1.41 -26.85 3.80
N LEU A 33 -0.48 -27.81 3.92
CA LEU A 33 -0.51 -29.05 3.15
C LEU A 33 -0.60 -30.26 4.08
N SER A 34 -1.69 -31.01 4.02
CA SER A 34 -1.81 -32.30 4.70
C SER A 34 -1.18 -33.44 3.89
N LEU A 35 -0.80 -34.53 4.56
CA LEU A 35 -0.28 -35.70 3.84
C LEU A 35 -1.38 -36.40 3.04
N GLU A 36 -2.62 -36.36 3.52
CA GLU A 36 -3.79 -36.94 2.86
C GLU A 36 -4.05 -36.28 1.50
N GLU A 37 -4.05 -34.94 1.44
CA GLU A 37 -4.20 -34.18 0.19
C GLU A 37 -3.08 -34.49 -0.81
N LEU A 38 -1.83 -34.51 -0.34
CA LEU A 38 -0.67 -34.80 -1.19
C LEU A 38 -0.69 -36.24 -1.72
N GLN A 39 -1.19 -37.20 -0.94
CA GLN A 39 -1.36 -38.58 -1.38
C GLN A 39 -2.42 -38.70 -2.47
N GLU A 40 -3.56 -38.04 -2.29
CA GLU A 40 -4.63 -38.01 -3.27
C GLU A 40 -4.16 -37.39 -4.60
N GLU A 41 -3.48 -36.25 -4.52
CA GLU A 41 -3.00 -35.50 -5.68
C GLU A 41 -1.90 -36.23 -6.46
N TYR A 42 -0.86 -36.70 -5.76
CA TYR A 42 0.33 -37.28 -6.41
C TYR A 42 0.30 -38.82 -6.52
N GLY A 43 -0.64 -39.48 -5.83
CA GLY A 43 -0.74 -40.94 -5.80
C GLY A 43 0.51 -41.64 -5.25
N LYS A 44 1.21 -41.00 -4.31
CA LYS A 44 2.45 -41.52 -3.70
C LYS A 44 2.18 -42.01 -2.28
N HIS A 45 2.99 -42.98 -1.84
CA HIS A 45 2.94 -43.47 -0.46
C HIS A 45 3.35 -42.35 0.52
N PRO A 46 2.75 -42.27 1.73
CA PRO A 46 3.05 -41.23 2.71
C PRO A 46 4.55 -41.10 3.00
N GLU A 47 5.27 -42.22 3.12
CA GLU A 47 6.72 -42.23 3.37
C GLU A 47 7.55 -41.56 2.27
N THR A 48 7.11 -41.65 1.01
CA THR A 48 7.76 -40.93 -0.10
C THR A 48 7.55 -39.43 0.04
N LEU A 49 6.33 -39.00 0.39
CA LEU A 49 5.97 -37.60 0.55
C LEU A 49 6.66 -36.98 1.79
N LYS A 50 6.78 -37.74 2.88
CA LYS A 50 7.56 -37.32 4.06
C LYS A 50 9.02 -37.07 3.70
N LYS A 51 9.63 -37.94 2.87
CA LYS A 51 11.00 -37.73 2.36
C LYS A 51 11.10 -36.49 1.47
N ASP A 52 10.12 -36.26 0.61
CA ASP A 52 10.05 -35.04 -0.20
C ASP A 52 10.00 -33.77 0.68
N ILE A 53 9.16 -33.79 1.72
CA ILE A 53 9.04 -32.70 2.70
C ILE A 53 10.34 -32.55 3.51
N GLU A 54 11.04 -33.63 3.81
CA GLU A 54 12.33 -33.58 4.48
C GLU A 54 13.40 -32.93 3.62
N TYR A 55 13.44 -33.20 2.31
CA TYR A 55 14.33 -32.46 1.40
C TYR A 55 14.03 -30.97 1.39
N ILE A 56 12.74 -30.59 1.44
CA ILE A 56 12.34 -29.19 1.55
C ILE A 56 12.79 -28.62 2.90
N ARG A 57 12.59 -29.35 4.00
CA ARG A 57 13.02 -28.95 5.36
C ARG A 57 14.52 -28.65 5.39
N ILE A 58 15.33 -29.56 4.84
CA ILE A 58 16.79 -29.40 4.74
C ILE A 58 17.16 -28.16 3.92
N ALA A 59 16.44 -27.87 2.83
CA ALA A 59 16.65 -26.64 2.07
C ALA A 59 16.35 -25.36 2.89
N PHE A 60 15.48 -25.45 3.90
CA PHE A 60 15.12 -24.37 4.83
C PHE A 60 15.90 -24.39 6.16
N ASP A 61 16.91 -25.25 6.31
CA ASP A 61 17.52 -25.52 7.62
C ASP A 61 18.13 -24.28 8.30
N HIS A 62 18.60 -23.30 7.49
CA HIS A 62 19.13 -22.03 7.98
C HIS A 62 18.07 -21.06 8.55
N VAL A 63 16.78 -21.30 8.31
CA VAL A 63 15.68 -20.43 8.73
C VAL A 63 14.61 -21.15 9.57
N ASN A 64 14.65 -22.48 9.69
CA ASN A 64 13.75 -23.32 10.52
C ASN A 64 12.25 -22.94 10.46
N LYS A 65 11.77 -22.48 9.28
CA LYS A 65 10.41 -21.99 9.09
C LYS A 65 9.39 -23.08 8.81
N LEU A 66 9.79 -24.24 8.29
CA LEU A 66 8.83 -25.30 7.97
C LEU A 66 8.39 -26.02 9.25
N LYS A 67 7.16 -25.78 9.70
CA LYS A 67 6.56 -26.39 10.89
C LYS A 67 5.54 -27.46 10.50
N TYR A 68 5.24 -28.32 11.47
CA TYR A 68 4.16 -29.30 11.38
C TYR A 68 3.17 -29.06 12.50
N ASP A 69 1.93 -28.78 12.14
CA ASP A 69 0.81 -28.67 13.06
C ASP A 69 0.29 -30.06 13.39
N ARG A 70 0.43 -30.50 14.66
CA ARG A 70 -0.04 -31.83 15.07
C ARG A 70 -1.56 -31.92 15.19
N LEU A 71 -2.24 -30.80 15.47
CA LEU A 71 -3.69 -30.76 15.65
C LEU A 71 -4.36 -30.84 14.27
N GLU A 72 -3.93 -29.98 13.36
CA GLU A 72 -4.48 -29.86 12.00
C GLU A 72 -3.78 -30.79 10.98
N LYS A 73 -2.76 -31.55 11.43
CA LYS A 73 -1.99 -32.53 10.65
C LYS A 73 -1.40 -31.99 9.33
N ASN A 74 -1.02 -30.73 9.30
CA ASN A 74 -0.50 -30.08 8.09
C ASN A 74 0.90 -29.48 8.27
N TYR A 75 1.61 -29.37 7.15
CA TYR A 75 2.87 -28.66 7.04
C TYR A 75 2.64 -27.24 6.55
N PHE A 76 3.37 -26.29 7.13
CA PHE A 76 3.29 -24.88 6.74
C PHE A 76 4.62 -24.15 7.03
N ILE A 77 4.86 -23.05 6.31
CA ILE A 77 5.99 -22.16 6.60
C ILE A 77 5.53 -21.10 7.59
N GLU A 78 6.11 -21.10 8.79
CA GLU A 78 5.92 -20.09 9.84
C GLU A 78 6.23 -18.69 9.29
N GLU A 79 5.36 -17.74 9.61
CA GLU A 79 5.48 -16.35 9.18
C GLU A 79 6.66 -15.68 9.92
N ASP A 80 7.38 -14.81 9.20
CA ASP A 80 8.27 -13.87 9.88
C ASP A 80 7.40 -12.90 10.69
N ALA A 81 7.85 -12.54 11.90
CA ALA A 81 7.19 -11.52 12.73
C ALA A 81 7.07 -10.15 12.03
N ASP A 82 7.76 -9.97 10.90
CA ASP A 82 7.82 -8.74 10.11
C ASP A 82 6.69 -8.62 9.06
N ILE A 83 5.77 -9.59 8.95
CA ILE A 83 4.66 -9.55 7.99
C ILE A 83 3.44 -8.86 8.62
N LEU A 84 2.76 -7.99 7.84
CA LEU A 84 1.50 -7.38 8.24
C LEU A 84 0.47 -8.45 8.57
N THR A 85 -0.11 -8.38 9.76
CA THR A 85 -1.24 -9.23 10.12
C THR A 85 -2.47 -8.86 9.28
N ILE A 86 -3.48 -9.73 9.28
CA ILE A 86 -4.78 -9.41 8.68
C ILE A 86 -5.34 -8.11 9.27
N GLY A 87 -5.20 -7.91 10.59
CA GLY A 87 -5.66 -6.70 11.27
C GLY A 87 -4.99 -5.44 10.73
N ASP A 88 -3.67 -5.47 10.55
CA ASP A 88 -2.92 -4.33 10.00
C ASP A 88 -3.39 -4.00 8.58
N SER A 89 -3.54 -5.03 7.74
CA SER A 89 -4.05 -4.87 6.38
C SER A 89 -5.48 -4.31 6.34
N LEU A 90 -6.35 -4.74 7.26
CA LEU A 90 -7.71 -4.18 7.34
C LEU A 90 -7.68 -2.68 7.61
N VAL A 91 -6.84 -2.23 8.55
CA VAL A 91 -6.70 -0.80 8.87
C VAL A 91 -6.23 -0.02 7.64
N PHE A 92 -5.17 -0.47 6.98
CA PHE A 92 -4.64 0.21 5.79
C PHE A 92 -5.63 0.23 4.63
N LEU A 93 -6.30 -0.89 4.34
CA LEU A 93 -7.27 -0.96 3.25
C LEU A 93 -8.51 -0.12 3.52
N LEU A 94 -9.02 -0.11 4.76
CA LEU A 94 -10.12 0.77 5.13
C LEU A 94 -9.73 2.24 4.97
N MET A 95 -8.56 2.65 5.47
CA MET A 95 -8.05 4.01 5.27
C MET A 95 -7.91 4.36 3.78
N LEU A 96 -7.37 3.43 2.98
CA LEU A 96 -7.21 3.60 1.54
C LEU A 96 -8.56 3.84 0.85
N TYR A 97 -9.54 2.97 1.07
CA TYR A 97 -10.87 3.10 0.47
C TYR A 97 -11.57 4.40 0.87
N HIS A 98 -11.45 4.82 2.13
CA HIS A 98 -12.06 6.06 2.62
C HIS A 98 -11.37 7.32 2.08
N SER A 99 -10.05 7.27 1.87
CA SER A 99 -9.29 8.42 1.37
C SER A 99 -9.70 8.82 -0.05
N ARG A 100 -10.07 7.85 -0.91
CA ARG A 100 -10.46 8.06 -2.32
C ARG A 100 -9.45 8.82 -3.18
N VAL A 101 -8.18 8.83 -2.76
CA VAL A 101 -7.09 9.60 -3.39
C VAL A 101 -6.44 8.89 -4.56
N LEU A 102 -6.49 7.56 -4.63
CA LEU A 102 -5.96 6.86 -5.78
C LEU A 102 -6.99 6.83 -6.89
N ASN A 103 -6.56 6.89 -8.14
CA ASN A 103 -7.44 6.55 -9.24
C ASN A 103 -7.87 5.06 -9.13
N GLN A 104 -8.83 4.66 -9.98
CA GLN A 104 -9.41 3.32 -9.91
C GLN A 104 -8.36 2.21 -10.06
N ASP A 105 -7.44 2.38 -11.02
CA ASP A 105 -6.43 1.38 -11.37
C ASP A 105 -5.35 1.25 -10.29
N GLU A 106 -4.86 2.38 -9.77
CA GLU A 106 -3.90 2.41 -8.67
C GLU A 106 -4.46 1.78 -7.39
N CYS A 107 -5.72 2.09 -7.06
CA CYS A 107 -6.40 1.49 -5.92
C CYS A 107 -6.48 -0.04 -6.07
N GLN A 108 -6.97 -0.51 -7.22
CA GLN A 108 -7.06 -1.94 -7.50
C GLN A 108 -5.68 -2.62 -7.48
N LEU A 109 -4.65 -1.96 -8.01
CA LEU A 109 -3.28 -2.47 -8.03
C LEU A 109 -2.76 -2.66 -6.61
N LEU A 110 -2.84 -1.65 -5.73
CA LEU A 110 -2.35 -1.75 -4.35
C LEU A 110 -3.11 -2.79 -3.54
N VAL A 111 -4.45 -2.80 -3.64
CA VAL A 111 -5.29 -3.80 -2.96
C VAL A 111 -4.89 -5.21 -3.42
N SER A 112 -4.67 -5.40 -4.72
CA SER A 112 -4.28 -6.71 -5.26
C SER A 112 -2.90 -7.16 -4.78
N LYS A 113 -1.93 -6.25 -4.68
CA LYS A 113 -0.57 -6.54 -4.19
C LYS A 113 -0.60 -6.93 -2.72
N LEU A 114 -1.35 -6.19 -1.91
CA LEU A 114 -1.48 -6.48 -0.48
C LEU A 114 -2.17 -7.83 -0.25
N ILE A 115 -3.30 -8.08 -0.91
CA ILE A 115 -4.02 -9.35 -0.76
C ILE A 115 -3.13 -10.53 -1.18
N LYS A 116 -2.37 -10.42 -2.28
CA LYS A 116 -1.49 -11.50 -2.76
C LYS A 116 -0.38 -11.90 -1.78
N SER A 117 -0.10 -11.12 -0.75
CA SER A 117 0.90 -11.47 0.27
C SER A 117 0.40 -12.50 1.29
N TYR A 118 -0.90 -12.81 1.29
CA TYR A 118 -1.55 -13.73 2.23
C TYR A 118 -1.80 -15.13 1.64
N SER A 119 -2.09 -16.11 2.50
CA SER A 119 -2.45 -17.48 2.06
C SER A 119 -3.77 -17.49 1.27
N PRO A 120 -3.99 -18.47 0.38
CA PRO A 120 -5.20 -18.50 -0.47
C PRO A 120 -6.52 -18.34 0.31
N ASP A 121 -6.66 -18.98 1.47
CA ASP A 121 -7.86 -18.87 2.31
C ASP A 121 -8.06 -17.45 2.85
N GLN A 122 -6.98 -16.81 3.29
CA GLN A 122 -7.03 -15.43 3.76
C GLN A 122 -7.34 -14.46 2.61
N GLN A 123 -6.82 -14.72 1.41
CA GLN A 123 -7.15 -13.94 0.22
C GLN A 123 -8.64 -13.96 -0.08
N ILE A 124 -9.28 -15.14 0.00
CA ILE A 124 -10.73 -15.27 -0.23
C ILE A 124 -11.50 -14.41 0.79
N LYS A 125 -11.17 -14.52 2.08
CA LYS A 125 -11.81 -13.74 3.16
C LYS A 125 -11.65 -12.23 2.95
N LEU A 126 -10.43 -11.77 2.64
CA LEU A 126 -10.16 -10.35 2.39
C LEU A 126 -10.92 -9.83 1.16
N ARG A 127 -10.96 -10.61 0.06
CA ARG A 127 -11.70 -10.22 -1.15
C ARG A 127 -13.20 -10.11 -0.90
N GLN A 128 -13.78 -11.05 -0.16
CA GLN A 128 -15.19 -11.00 0.22
C GLN A 128 -15.50 -9.78 1.08
N PHE A 129 -14.67 -9.50 2.09
CA PHE A 129 -14.87 -8.35 2.97
C PHE A 129 -14.84 -7.01 2.21
N PHE A 130 -13.89 -6.85 1.28
CA PHE A 130 -13.71 -5.61 0.53
C PHE A 130 -14.51 -5.52 -0.78
N GLU A 131 -15.33 -6.50 -1.12
CA GLU A 131 -16.10 -6.50 -2.37
C GLU A 131 -17.01 -5.27 -2.49
N SER A 132 -17.77 -4.96 -1.44
CA SER A 132 -18.64 -3.79 -1.40
C SER A 132 -17.84 -2.48 -1.46
N TYR A 133 -16.71 -2.39 -0.74
CA TYR A 133 -15.85 -1.20 -0.76
C TYR A 133 -15.29 -0.95 -2.17
N LYS A 134 -14.84 -2.02 -2.84
CA LYS A 134 -14.36 -1.95 -4.23
C LYS A 134 -15.47 -1.48 -5.18
N PHE A 135 -16.68 -2.03 -5.04
CA PHE A 135 -17.82 -1.66 -5.89
C PHE A 135 -18.22 -0.18 -5.74
N HIS A 136 -18.13 0.36 -4.52
CA HIS A 136 -18.51 1.74 -4.22
C HIS A 136 -17.35 2.74 -4.24
N TYR A 137 -16.13 2.30 -4.57
CA TYR A 137 -14.98 3.19 -4.65
C TYR A 137 -15.18 4.19 -5.79
N LYS A 138 -15.20 5.48 -5.43
CA LYS A 138 -15.32 6.60 -6.36
C LYS A 138 -14.15 7.54 -6.13
N PRO A 139 -13.12 7.49 -6.98
CA PRO A 139 -11.95 8.32 -6.79
C PRO A 139 -12.31 9.80 -6.90
N VAL A 140 -11.63 10.64 -6.13
CA VAL A 140 -11.82 12.10 -6.16
C VAL A 140 -11.12 12.72 -7.38
N GLN A 141 -10.21 11.96 -8.00
CA GLN A 141 -9.32 12.41 -9.05
C GLN A 141 -8.89 11.25 -9.95
N ASP A 142 -8.45 11.55 -11.16
CA ASP A 142 -8.16 10.54 -12.20
C ASP A 142 -6.71 10.58 -12.71
N TYR A 143 -5.77 11.07 -11.90
CA TYR A 143 -4.34 11.07 -12.26
C TYR A 143 -3.57 9.95 -11.57
N GLU A 144 -2.39 9.63 -12.09
CA GLU A 144 -1.46 8.67 -11.50
C GLU A 144 -0.71 9.29 -10.31
N LEU A 145 -1.22 9.04 -9.10
CA LEU A 145 -0.63 9.58 -7.87
C LEU A 145 0.68 8.88 -7.50
N LEU A 146 0.75 7.56 -7.67
CA LEU A 146 1.90 6.75 -7.25
C LEU A 146 3.17 7.14 -8.03
N SER A 147 3.02 7.37 -9.34
CA SER A 147 4.11 7.85 -10.20
C SER A 147 4.62 9.22 -9.75
N LYS A 148 3.71 10.19 -9.51
CA LYS A 148 4.06 11.52 -9.00
C LYS A 148 4.76 11.45 -7.65
N ILE A 149 4.25 10.66 -6.71
CA ILE A 149 4.88 10.47 -5.38
C ILE A 149 6.31 9.92 -5.54
N ASN A 150 6.52 8.92 -6.41
CA ASN A 150 7.84 8.37 -6.65
C ASN A 150 8.81 9.40 -7.25
N THR A 151 8.36 10.20 -8.23
CA THR A 151 9.16 11.30 -8.79
C THR A 151 9.56 12.31 -7.71
N LEU A 152 8.61 12.73 -6.88
CA LEU A 152 8.86 13.68 -5.79
C LEU A 152 9.78 13.10 -4.72
N PHE A 153 9.57 11.84 -4.32
CA PHE A 153 10.42 11.14 -3.35
C PHE A 153 11.89 11.13 -3.81
N ASN A 154 12.14 10.77 -5.05
CA ASN A 154 13.48 10.77 -5.62
C ASN A 154 14.06 12.19 -5.71
N ALA A 155 13.26 13.19 -6.10
CA ALA A 155 13.72 14.58 -6.17
C ALA A 155 14.11 15.13 -4.78
N ILE A 156 13.33 14.82 -3.75
CA ILE A 156 13.59 15.21 -2.35
C ILE A 156 14.90 14.58 -1.86
N LEU A 157 15.07 13.26 -2.01
CA LEU A 157 16.27 12.57 -1.55
C LEU A 157 17.55 13.02 -2.27
N ASN A 158 17.44 13.33 -3.57
CA ASN A 158 18.56 13.79 -4.38
C ASN A 158 18.79 15.31 -4.30
N GLN A 159 17.95 16.04 -3.54
CA GLN A 159 17.97 17.50 -3.45
C GLN A 159 17.91 18.18 -4.83
N ASN A 160 17.00 17.70 -5.68
CA ASN A 160 16.77 18.21 -7.02
C ASN A 160 15.58 19.17 -7.08
N ILE A 161 15.71 20.26 -7.84
CA ILE A 161 14.59 21.15 -8.13
C ILE A 161 13.48 20.38 -8.86
N VAL A 162 12.23 20.65 -8.49
CA VAL A 162 11.06 20.06 -9.15
C VAL A 162 10.37 21.11 -10.00
N GLN A 163 10.07 20.74 -11.24
CA GLN A 163 9.23 21.51 -12.15
C GLN A 163 7.87 20.83 -12.32
N PHE A 164 6.81 21.62 -12.40
CA PHE A 164 5.47 21.13 -12.68
C PHE A 164 4.56 22.24 -13.21
N ASP A 165 3.51 21.86 -13.91
CA ASP A 165 2.40 22.75 -14.26
C ASP A 165 1.35 22.73 -13.15
N TYR A 166 0.89 23.92 -12.73
CA TYR A 166 -0.05 24.05 -11.63
C TYR A 166 -1.33 24.77 -12.05
N LEU A 167 -2.48 24.10 -11.89
CA LEU A 167 -3.80 24.66 -12.14
C LEU A 167 -4.30 25.44 -10.91
N LYS A 168 -4.46 26.75 -11.05
CA LYS A 168 -5.07 27.61 -10.03
C LYS A 168 -5.98 28.64 -10.68
N ASP A 169 -7.20 28.77 -10.17
CA ASP A 169 -8.20 29.76 -10.63
C ASP A 169 -8.44 29.70 -12.15
N GLY A 170 -8.51 28.47 -12.69
CA GLY A 170 -8.69 28.21 -14.13
C GLY A 170 -7.46 28.49 -15.00
N LYS A 171 -6.32 28.88 -14.40
CA LYS A 171 -5.08 29.17 -15.12
C LYS A 171 -4.00 28.17 -14.74
N THR A 172 -3.38 27.59 -15.76
CA THR A 172 -2.21 26.74 -15.58
C THR A 172 -0.94 27.58 -15.67
N LYS A 173 -0.03 27.42 -14.71
CA LYS A 173 1.29 28.07 -14.74
C LYS A 173 2.37 27.07 -14.34
N THR A 174 3.46 27.04 -15.08
CA THR A 174 4.64 26.27 -14.72
C THR A 174 5.31 26.86 -13.49
N ARG A 175 5.74 25.98 -12.57
CA ARG A 175 6.41 26.31 -11.32
C ARG A 175 7.72 25.54 -11.23
N LYS A 176 8.75 26.20 -10.73
CA LYS A 176 10.00 25.58 -10.26
C LYS A 176 10.10 25.79 -8.75
N VAL A 177 10.33 24.70 -8.03
CA VAL A 177 10.33 24.71 -6.58
C VAL A 177 11.45 23.85 -6.01
N ILE A 178 11.86 24.19 -4.80
CA ILE A 178 12.76 23.41 -3.97
C ILE A 178 11.90 22.51 -3.07
N PRO A 179 11.76 21.20 -3.35
CA PRO A 179 10.89 20.30 -2.60
C PRO A 179 11.50 19.91 -1.24
N TYR A 180 10.68 19.86 -0.20
CA TYR A 180 11.08 19.37 1.13
C TYR A 180 10.51 18.00 1.47
N THR A 181 9.20 17.84 1.28
CA THR A 181 8.50 16.61 1.60
C THR A 181 7.15 16.54 0.92
N VAL A 182 6.56 15.34 0.94
CA VAL A 182 5.16 15.10 0.59
C VAL A 182 4.38 14.82 1.88
N ILE A 183 3.23 15.48 2.05
CA ILE A 183 2.39 15.33 3.25
C ILE A 183 0.98 14.95 2.84
N PHE A 184 0.35 14.11 3.66
CA PHE A 184 -1.07 13.79 3.57
C PHE A 184 -1.85 14.52 4.68
N HIS A 185 -2.84 15.31 4.30
CA HIS A 185 -3.69 16.07 5.22
C HIS A 185 -5.09 16.23 4.62
N ASP A 186 -6.14 16.10 5.44
CA ASP A 186 -7.55 16.24 5.04
C ASP A 186 -7.92 15.52 3.73
N GLY A 187 -7.44 14.29 3.57
CA GLY A 187 -7.75 13.46 2.40
C GLY A 187 -7.03 13.89 1.13
N MET A 188 -5.99 14.72 1.21
CA MET A 188 -5.27 15.25 0.05
C MET A 188 -3.76 15.16 0.25
N PHE A 189 -3.03 14.98 -0.84
CA PHE A 189 -1.56 15.05 -0.83
C PHE A 189 -1.05 16.43 -1.24
N TYR A 190 -0.01 16.88 -0.53
CA TYR A 190 0.63 18.17 -0.74
C TYR A 190 2.14 18.01 -0.88
N LEU A 191 2.73 18.76 -1.79
CA LEU A 191 4.17 19.00 -1.84
C LEU A 191 4.46 20.26 -1.03
N ALA A 192 5.24 20.12 0.04
CA ALA A 192 5.80 21.27 0.76
C ALA A 192 7.09 21.72 0.05
N ALA A 193 7.13 22.96 -0.44
CA ALA A 193 8.25 23.45 -1.22
C ALA A 193 8.44 24.97 -1.15
N HIS A 194 9.68 25.44 -1.29
CA HIS A 194 9.98 26.87 -1.50
C HIS A 194 9.95 27.21 -2.98
N LYS A 195 9.61 28.45 -3.32
CA LYS A 195 9.79 28.94 -4.69
C LYS A 195 11.30 29.11 -4.93
N SER A 196 11.81 28.57 -6.04
CA SER A 196 13.25 28.62 -6.35
C SER A 196 13.80 30.04 -6.48
N GLU A 197 12.95 31.00 -6.83
CA GLU A 197 13.32 32.43 -7.03
C GLU A 197 13.41 33.25 -5.73
N LEU A 198 13.05 32.67 -4.58
CA LEU A 198 13.00 33.38 -3.28
C LEU A 198 13.67 32.53 -2.20
N GLU A 199 14.98 32.68 -2.06
CA GLU A 199 15.74 32.19 -0.90
C GLU A 199 15.06 32.68 0.39
N ASN A 200 14.86 31.78 1.35
CA ASN A 200 14.21 32.03 2.65
C ASN A 200 12.71 32.43 2.63
N SER A 201 11.98 32.15 1.55
CA SER A 201 10.51 32.25 1.58
C SER A 201 9.88 31.20 2.49
N LYS A 202 8.69 31.48 3.06
CA LYS A 202 7.93 30.46 3.81
C LYS A 202 7.54 29.30 2.87
N PRO A 203 7.51 28.05 3.36
CA PRO A 203 7.00 26.93 2.59
C PRO A 203 5.61 27.16 2.02
N VAL A 204 5.45 26.82 0.75
CA VAL A 204 4.17 26.79 0.05
C VAL A 204 3.76 25.33 -0.13
N PHE A 205 2.50 25.05 0.17
CA PHE A 205 1.91 23.73 0.01
C PHE A 205 1.16 23.65 -1.33
N TRP A 206 1.65 22.79 -2.22
CA TRP A 206 1.07 22.58 -3.55
C TRP A 206 0.28 21.28 -3.53
N ARG A 207 -1.02 21.34 -3.83
CA ARG A 207 -1.82 20.10 -3.88
C ARG A 207 -1.43 19.28 -5.10
N LEU A 208 -1.15 18.00 -4.90
CA LEU A 208 -0.71 17.09 -5.98
C LEU A 208 -1.79 16.89 -7.05
N ASP A 209 -3.07 17.09 -6.71
CA ASP A 209 -4.19 16.98 -7.64
C ASP A 209 -4.26 18.10 -8.66
N LYS A 210 -3.63 19.23 -8.35
CA LYS A 210 -3.52 20.40 -9.24
C LYS A 210 -2.22 20.43 -10.02
N MET A 211 -1.34 19.44 -9.84
CA MET A 211 -0.05 19.33 -10.50
C MET A 211 -0.13 18.40 -11.72
N SER A 212 0.39 18.84 -12.85
CA SER A 212 0.65 18.01 -14.04
C SER A 212 2.10 18.17 -14.49
N ASN A 213 2.60 17.26 -15.34
CA ASN A 213 3.96 17.30 -15.89
C ASN A 213 5.04 17.48 -14.81
N VAL A 214 4.96 16.65 -13.76
CA VAL A 214 5.87 16.72 -12.60
C VAL A 214 7.20 16.07 -12.97
N GLU A 215 8.27 16.86 -12.92
CA GLU A 215 9.60 16.46 -13.36
C GLU A 215 10.66 16.86 -12.33
N SER A 216 11.62 15.97 -12.07
CA SER A 216 12.84 16.29 -11.32
C SER A 216 13.87 16.84 -12.29
N LEU A 217 14.35 18.05 -12.04
CA LEU A 217 15.45 18.64 -12.79
C LEU A 217 16.79 18.12 -12.24
N GLN A 218 17.85 18.15 -13.04
CA GLN A 218 19.21 17.82 -12.57
C GLN A 218 19.87 18.96 -11.78
N GLU A 219 19.22 20.11 -11.70
CA GLU A 219 19.64 21.25 -10.90
C GLU A 219 19.47 20.91 -9.41
N ARG A 220 20.59 20.92 -8.68
CA ARG A 220 20.62 20.61 -7.26
C ARG A 220 20.49 21.86 -6.41
N PHE A 221 19.81 21.74 -5.29
CA PHE A 221 19.81 22.74 -4.22
C PHE A 221 20.51 22.17 -2.98
N ARG A 222 20.88 23.05 -2.06
CA ARG A 222 21.36 22.66 -0.74
C ARG A 222 20.44 23.25 0.30
N LEU A 223 19.91 22.42 1.19
CA LEU A 223 19.20 22.92 2.36
C LEU A 223 20.21 23.39 3.40
N GLU A 224 20.16 24.66 3.76
CA GLU A 224 21.02 25.23 4.81
C GLU A 224 20.61 24.77 6.21
N LYS A 225 19.35 24.37 6.40
CA LYS A 225 18.82 23.87 7.68
C LYS A 225 18.02 22.59 7.51
N HIS A 226 18.16 21.71 8.51
CA HIS A 226 17.27 20.58 8.70
C HIS A 226 15.86 21.11 9.01
N ILE A 227 14.88 20.81 8.15
CA ILE A 227 13.49 21.16 8.40
C ILE A 227 12.87 20.04 9.24
N ASP A 228 12.41 20.35 10.46
CA ASP A 228 11.65 19.40 11.28
C ASP A 228 10.20 19.32 10.78
N LEU A 229 9.96 18.34 9.91
CA LEU A 229 8.64 18.09 9.32
C LEU A 229 7.56 17.75 10.35
N GLY A 230 7.94 17.23 11.53
CA GLY A 230 7.03 16.90 12.61
C GLY A 230 6.44 18.15 13.26
N GLU A 231 7.26 19.17 13.50
CA GLU A 231 6.81 20.46 14.01
C GLU A 231 5.92 21.21 13.00
N TYR A 232 6.26 21.16 11.71
CA TYR A 232 5.44 21.76 10.64
C TYR A 232 4.07 21.08 10.46
N ARG A 233 3.95 19.80 10.78
CA ARG A 233 2.65 19.09 10.78
C ARG A 233 1.75 19.56 11.94
N MET A 234 2.34 19.91 13.08
CA MET A 234 1.61 20.33 14.28
C MET A 234 1.22 21.81 14.26
N GLN A 235 2.05 22.68 13.70
CA GLN A 235 1.74 24.08 13.50
C GLN A 235 0.75 24.17 12.34
N SER A 236 -0.53 24.05 12.69
CA SER A 236 -1.73 24.24 11.87
C SER A 236 -1.37 24.65 10.45
N PHE A 237 -1.45 23.69 9.53
CA PHE A 237 -1.42 23.92 8.10
C PHE A 237 -2.17 25.23 7.79
N ASN A 238 -1.44 26.36 7.69
CA ASN A 238 -1.96 27.65 7.27
C ASN A 238 -2.18 27.57 5.74
N MET A 239 -2.93 26.55 5.31
CA MET A 239 -3.37 26.31 3.93
C MET A 239 -4.17 27.49 3.42
N PHE A 240 -4.80 28.23 4.33
CA PHE A 240 -5.50 29.45 4.05
C PHE A 240 -4.61 30.64 4.43
N THR A 241 -4.18 31.36 3.40
CA THR A 241 -3.59 32.69 3.57
C THR A 241 -4.70 33.70 3.82
N GLY A 242 -4.59 34.52 4.87
CA GLY A 242 -5.57 35.57 5.17
C GLY A 242 -5.48 35.99 6.64
N GLU A 243 -6.17 37.09 6.98
CA GLU A 243 -6.32 37.49 8.38
C GLU A 243 -7.30 36.58 9.11
N LEU A 244 -6.99 36.24 10.36
CA LEU A 244 -7.87 35.45 11.21
C LEU A 244 -9.20 36.20 11.39
N MET A 245 -10.32 35.52 11.12
CA MET A 245 -11.65 36.08 11.29
C MET A 245 -12.42 35.36 12.40
N LYS A 246 -13.20 36.13 13.18
CA LYS A 246 -14.14 35.58 14.15
C LYS A 246 -15.48 35.32 13.47
N VAL A 247 -15.99 34.09 13.57
CA VAL A 247 -17.30 33.70 13.02
C VAL A 247 -18.22 33.20 14.14
N ARG A 248 -19.54 33.44 14.00
CA ARG A 248 -20.58 32.89 14.87
C ARG A 248 -21.44 31.91 14.09
N ILE A 249 -21.44 30.64 14.49
CA ILE A 249 -22.17 29.56 13.80
C ILE A 249 -23.36 29.12 14.67
N LYS A 250 -24.56 29.07 14.08
CA LYS A 250 -25.75 28.47 14.70
C LYS A 250 -25.86 27.02 14.23
N MET A 251 -25.93 26.07 15.16
CA MET A 251 -25.98 24.64 14.84
C MET A 251 -26.82 23.86 15.84
N LYS A 252 -27.12 22.60 15.50
CA LYS A 252 -27.78 21.65 16.39
C LYS A 252 -26.80 21.12 17.44
N SER A 253 -27.28 20.87 18.67
CA SER A 253 -26.43 20.51 19.81
C SER A 253 -25.59 19.26 19.59
N HIS A 254 -26.09 18.24 18.88
CA HIS A 254 -25.33 17.01 18.59
C HIS A 254 -24.14 17.23 17.62
N LEU A 255 -24.07 18.37 16.94
CA LEU A 255 -22.93 18.73 16.08
C LEU A 255 -21.83 19.48 16.83
N GLN A 256 -22.08 19.90 18.07
CA GLN A 256 -21.11 20.66 18.86
C GLN A 256 -19.84 19.85 19.13
N GLU A 257 -19.97 18.56 19.43
CA GLU A 257 -18.84 17.68 19.74
C GLU A 257 -17.87 17.55 18.55
N TYR A 258 -18.37 17.59 17.32
CA TYR A 258 -17.54 17.52 16.11
C TYR A 258 -16.63 18.74 15.95
N LEU A 259 -17.07 19.94 16.37
CA LEU A 259 -16.24 21.14 16.30
C LEU A 259 -15.23 21.22 17.45
N TYR A 260 -15.58 20.74 18.64
CA TYR A 260 -14.65 20.74 19.76
C TYR A 260 -13.44 19.81 19.54
N ARG A 261 -13.61 18.72 18.79
CA ARG A 261 -12.49 17.82 18.44
C ARG A 261 -11.43 18.48 17.55
N GLU A 262 -11.84 19.44 16.72
CA GLU A 262 -10.96 20.19 15.81
C GLU A 262 -10.43 21.49 16.43
N CYS A 263 -11.14 22.06 17.43
CA CYS A 263 -10.73 23.30 18.11
C CYS A 263 -9.83 23.09 19.33
N VAL A 264 -9.67 21.86 19.83
CA VAL A 264 -8.75 21.56 20.93
C VAL A 264 -7.44 21.01 20.37
N LYS A 265 -6.51 21.91 20.05
CA LYS A 265 -5.05 21.73 20.09
C LYS A 265 -4.36 23.08 19.97
#